data_AF-A0A9W8JZJ8-F1
#
_entry.id   AF-A0A9W8JZJ8-F1
#
_cell.length_a   1.000
_cell.length_b   1.000
_cell.length_c   1.000
_cell.angle_alpha   90.00
_cell.angle_beta   90.00
_cell.angle_gamma   90.00
#
_symmetry.space_group_name_H-M   'P 1'
#
loop_
_entity.id
_entity.type
_entity.pdbx_description
1 polymer ?
#
loop_
_entity_poly.entity_id
_entity_poly.type
_entity_poly.pdbx_seq_one_letter_code
_entity_poly.pdbx_strand_id
1 'polypeptide(L)'
;MVLFSFVYTLLALVDVSLTQAAPKCHCLYGQSCWPDKASFATLSQQLSQPLLRPVPPASACYPVTSPSGNCAEVLAKFTDASWRADQPGALENPNFETYLHRNGSVDGCYRDTALGFPCKQGSVPLIGVDARTVEDVQAAAVFTRKNNLQLVVKNTGHDYLGRSAGRAGFMLWAHHLKDTSHSDSFVPQGAPTSSKTYNAVTLGAGVQWHEAYDYANQQGRFIVGGISIGGTVGAAGGWLLGGGHSAFSPRHGLGVDNVIQLTVVVADGRHLTVNAYQHSDLFWALRGGGGGTYGVVTSATYQSHPEFPLTMSAISTKFSSPNIAQSVITQFISLHANLSHAQWGGYTSFSKSNLQVLYVTPNVSQEVAEVALTPFIA
;
A
#
# COMPACT_ATOMS: atom_id res chain seq x y z
N MET A 1 72.14 -26.30 -47.19
CA MET A 1 71.93 -24.84 -47.36
C MET A 1 70.41 -24.62 -47.36
N VAL A 2 69.92 -24.00 -46.28
CA VAL A 2 68.58 -23.42 -46.04
C VAL A 2 67.34 -24.34 -46.10
N LEU A 3 66.88 -24.78 -44.91
CA LEU A 3 65.48 -25.17 -44.64
C LEU A 3 64.63 -23.90 -44.49
N PHE A 4 63.49 -23.83 -45.21
CA PHE A 4 62.47 -22.81 -45.02
C PHE A 4 61.50 -23.22 -43.90
N SER A 5 61.44 -22.42 -42.85
CA SER A 5 60.47 -22.55 -41.75
C SER A 5 59.31 -21.59 -42.00
N PHE A 6 58.10 -22.13 -42.22
CA PHE A 6 56.87 -21.34 -42.34
C PHE A 6 56.27 -21.15 -40.94
N VAL A 7 56.32 -19.91 -40.44
CA VAL A 7 55.61 -19.51 -39.21
C VAL A 7 54.22 -19.03 -39.61
N TYR A 8 53.19 -19.78 -39.21
CA TYR A 8 51.80 -19.34 -39.30
C TYR A 8 51.47 -18.45 -38.10
N THR A 9 51.25 -17.15 -38.35
CA THR A 9 50.78 -16.20 -37.34
C THR A 9 49.28 -16.38 -37.14
N LEU A 10 48.87 -16.91 -36.00
CA LEU A 10 47.47 -17.00 -35.58
C LEU A 10 46.96 -15.59 -35.22
N LEU A 11 46.09 -15.00 -36.06
CA LEU A 11 45.34 -13.79 -35.72
C LEU A 11 44.19 -14.17 -34.79
N ALA A 12 44.37 -13.94 -33.48
CA ALA A 12 43.28 -14.02 -32.51
C ALA A 12 42.33 -12.83 -32.72
N LEU A 13 41.14 -13.10 -33.25
CA LEU A 13 40.01 -12.16 -33.21
C LEU A 13 39.57 -12.03 -31.75
N VAL A 14 39.93 -10.92 -31.12
CA VAL A 14 39.37 -10.53 -29.83
C VAL A 14 37.99 -9.95 -30.10
N ASP A 15 36.95 -10.74 -29.84
CA ASP A 15 35.58 -10.23 -29.75
C ASP A 15 35.51 -9.25 -28.57
N VAL A 16 35.67 -7.96 -28.86
CA VAL A 16 35.34 -6.89 -27.92
C VAL A 16 33.82 -6.83 -27.85
N SER A 17 33.24 -7.72 -27.04
CA SER A 17 31.88 -7.54 -26.55
C SER A 17 31.87 -6.25 -25.74
N LEU A 18 31.38 -5.16 -26.35
CA LEU A 18 31.02 -3.95 -25.63
C LEU A 18 29.91 -4.32 -24.65
N THR A 19 30.28 -4.70 -23.43
CA THR A 19 29.34 -4.77 -22.31
C THR A 19 28.87 -3.36 -22.05
N GLN A 20 27.76 -2.96 -22.67
CA GLN A 20 27.12 -1.69 -22.40
C GLN A 20 26.75 -1.68 -20.93
N ALA A 21 27.40 -0.81 -20.16
CA ALA A 21 27.13 -0.67 -18.74
C ALA A 21 25.62 -0.49 -18.54
N ALA A 22 25.05 -1.23 -17.57
CA ALA A 22 23.64 -1.11 -17.26
C ALA A 22 23.29 0.38 -17.04
N PRO A 23 22.19 0.88 -17.63
CA PRO A 23 21.82 2.27 -17.50
C PRO A 23 21.69 2.62 -16.02
N LYS A 24 22.37 3.70 -15.58
CA LYS A 24 22.38 4.13 -14.18
C LYS A 24 21.03 4.70 -13.71
N CYS A 25 20.15 5.06 -14.64
CA CYS A 25 18.86 5.70 -14.38
C CYS A 25 17.74 4.95 -15.11
N HIS A 26 16.52 5.01 -14.56
CA HIS A 26 15.32 4.59 -15.26
C HIS A 26 15.02 5.51 -16.45
N CYS A 27 14.38 4.94 -17.47
CA CYS A 27 13.87 5.70 -18.58
C CYS A 27 12.60 6.45 -18.17
N LEU A 28 12.61 7.76 -18.35
CA LEU A 28 11.50 8.65 -18.02
C LEU A 28 10.72 9.05 -19.27
N TYR A 29 9.45 9.35 -19.10
CA TYR A 29 8.60 9.88 -20.17
C TYR A 29 9.25 11.08 -20.87
N GLY A 30 9.25 11.05 -22.21
CA GLY A 30 9.83 12.09 -23.07
C GLY A 30 11.31 11.89 -23.41
N GLN A 31 11.99 10.90 -22.82
CA GLN A 31 13.35 10.51 -23.21
C GLN A 31 13.35 9.59 -24.44
N SER A 32 14.46 9.53 -25.17
CA SER A 32 14.60 8.69 -26.37
C SER A 32 14.50 7.18 -26.11
N CYS A 33 14.78 6.74 -24.89
CA CYS A 33 14.61 5.36 -24.46
C CYS A 33 13.14 4.97 -24.18
N TRP A 34 12.21 5.95 -24.18
CA TRP A 34 10.83 5.71 -23.80
C TRP A 34 10.15 4.82 -24.86
N PRO A 35 9.35 3.81 -24.46
CA PRO A 35 8.72 2.91 -25.41
C PRO A 35 7.86 3.66 -26.42
N ASP A 36 7.92 3.21 -27.66
CA ASP A 36 7.14 3.78 -28.75
C ASP A 36 5.68 3.29 -28.72
N LYS A 37 4.88 3.82 -29.65
CA LYS A 37 3.46 3.46 -29.78
C LYS A 37 3.26 1.96 -30.03
N ALA A 38 4.13 1.32 -30.81
CA ALA A 38 4.03 -0.11 -31.13
C ALA A 38 4.30 -0.98 -29.89
N SER A 39 5.25 -0.59 -29.06
CA SER A 39 5.56 -1.26 -27.79
C SER A 39 4.38 -1.19 -26.82
N PHE A 40 3.74 -0.02 -26.69
CA PHE A 40 2.53 0.11 -25.87
C PHE A 40 1.32 -0.61 -26.46
N ALA A 41 1.19 -0.68 -27.78
CA ALA A 41 0.13 -1.46 -28.43
C ALA A 41 0.29 -2.97 -28.14
N THR A 42 1.53 -3.46 -28.14
CA THR A 42 1.84 -4.86 -27.79
C THR A 42 1.48 -5.15 -26.33
N LEU A 43 1.83 -4.26 -25.40
CA LEU A 43 1.41 -4.39 -24.00
C LEU A 43 -0.12 -4.39 -23.90
N SER A 44 -0.80 -3.44 -24.56
CA SER A 44 -2.25 -3.32 -24.49
C SER A 44 -3.01 -4.56 -24.98
N GLN A 45 -2.41 -5.39 -25.84
CA GLN A 45 -3.01 -6.66 -26.28
C GLN A 45 -2.95 -7.76 -25.20
N GLN A 46 -2.08 -7.62 -24.20
CA GLN A 46 -1.92 -8.57 -23.09
C GLN A 46 -2.80 -8.22 -21.89
N LEU A 47 -3.34 -7.00 -21.85
CA LEU A 47 -4.06 -6.47 -20.69
C LEU A 47 -5.56 -6.71 -20.81
N SER A 48 -6.20 -6.91 -19.67
CA SER A 48 -7.66 -7.00 -19.55
C SER A 48 -8.37 -5.66 -19.72
N GLN A 49 -7.65 -4.55 -19.50
CA GLN A 49 -8.15 -3.18 -19.62
C GLN A 49 -7.24 -2.33 -20.54
N PRO A 50 -7.78 -1.28 -21.18
CA PRO A 50 -6.96 -0.29 -21.85
C PRO A 50 -5.91 0.33 -20.91
N LEU A 51 -4.78 0.77 -21.48
CA LEU A 51 -3.76 1.47 -20.73
C LEU A 51 -4.34 2.68 -19.99
N LEU A 52 -4.05 2.73 -18.70
CA LEU A 52 -4.47 3.78 -17.78
C LEU A 52 -3.74 5.09 -18.11
N ARG A 53 -4.43 6.23 -17.99
CA ARG A 53 -3.87 7.58 -18.16
C ARG A 53 -4.18 8.44 -16.94
N PRO A 54 -3.46 8.24 -15.82
CA PRO A 54 -3.74 8.98 -14.59
C PRO A 54 -3.50 10.48 -14.77
N VAL A 55 -4.40 11.28 -14.21
CA VAL A 55 -4.27 12.74 -14.15
C VAL A 55 -4.48 13.21 -12.71
N PRO A 56 -3.83 14.30 -12.28
CA PRO A 56 -4.11 14.89 -10.98
C PRO A 56 -5.61 15.20 -10.83
N PRO A 57 -6.25 14.92 -9.68
CA PRO A 57 -7.70 15.08 -9.53
C PRO A 57 -8.18 16.51 -9.81
N ALA A 58 -7.39 17.51 -9.42
CA ALA A 58 -7.70 18.91 -9.66
C ALA A 58 -7.72 19.31 -11.14
N SER A 59 -7.20 18.48 -12.06
CA SER A 59 -7.14 18.80 -13.49
C SER A 59 -8.52 19.06 -14.12
N ALA A 60 -9.57 18.45 -13.59
CA ALA A 60 -10.94 18.70 -14.02
C ALA A 60 -11.39 20.16 -13.81
N CYS A 61 -10.74 20.91 -12.92
CA CYS A 61 -10.96 22.34 -12.71
C CYS A 61 -10.20 23.26 -13.68
N TYR A 62 -9.41 22.69 -14.59
CA TYR A 62 -8.57 23.44 -15.52
C TYR A 62 -8.96 23.18 -16.99
N PRO A 63 -8.76 24.17 -17.88
CA PRO A 63 -8.40 25.56 -17.57
C PRO A 63 -9.51 26.28 -16.79
N VAL A 64 -9.15 27.24 -15.93
CA VAL A 64 -10.07 27.88 -14.97
C VAL A 64 -11.28 28.53 -15.66
N THR A 65 -11.11 29.04 -16.88
CA THR A 65 -12.16 29.68 -17.66
C THR A 65 -13.12 28.70 -18.34
N SER A 66 -12.72 27.44 -18.49
CA SER A 66 -13.51 26.38 -19.12
C SER A 66 -13.07 25.02 -18.56
N PRO A 67 -13.47 24.67 -17.33
CA PRO A 67 -13.06 23.42 -16.68
C PRO A 67 -13.29 22.20 -17.57
N SER A 68 -12.27 21.35 -17.69
CA SER A 68 -12.31 20.16 -18.56
C SER A 68 -13.15 19.00 -18.01
N GLY A 69 -13.56 19.07 -16.75
CA GLY A 69 -14.40 18.06 -16.11
C GLY A 69 -15.27 18.62 -14.98
N ASN A 70 -15.71 17.73 -14.09
CA ASN A 70 -16.62 18.08 -13.01
C ASN A 70 -15.89 18.76 -11.83
N CYS A 71 -15.52 20.03 -12.00
CA CYS A 71 -14.81 20.77 -10.95
C CYS A 71 -15.61 20.88 -9.64
N ALA A 72 -16.94 20.96 -9.71
CA ALA A 72 -17.78 21.03 -8.52
C ALA A 72 -17.63 19.79 -7.63
N GLU A 73 -17.58 18.60 -8.24
CA GLU A 73 -17.34 17.35 -7.50
C GLU A 73 -15.94 17.31 -6.90
N VAL A 74 -14.91 17.70 -7.65
CA VAL A 74 -13.54 17.78 -7.14
C VAL A 74 -13.49 18.68 -5.91
N LEU A 75 -14.08 19.87 -5.96
CA LEU A 75 -14.04 20.81 -4.85
C LEU A 75 -14.77 20.30 -3.61
N ALA A 76 -15.87 19.56 -3.81
CA ALA A 76 -16.69 18.98 -2.75
C ALA A 76 -16.04 17.74 -2.11
N LYS A 77 -15.41 16.88 -2.91
CA LYS A 77 -14.87 15.58 -2.47
C LYS A 77 -13.36 15.53 -2.35
N PHE A 78 -12.65 16.65 -2.53
CA PHE A 78 -11.18 16.64 -2.55
C PHE A 78 -10.55 15.99 -1.31
N THR A 79 -11.20 16.08 -0.15
CA THR A 79 -10.73 15.51 1.12
C THR A 79 -11.48 14.23 1.52
N ASP A 80 -12.30 13.68 0.62
CA ASP A 80 -13.02 12.43 0.85
C ASP A 80 -12.12 11.24 0.49
N ALA A 81 -11.78 10.44 1.50
CA ALA A 81 -10.80 9.37 1.34
C ALA A 81 -11.26 8.27 0.37
N SER A 82 -12.57 8.01 0.27
CA SER A 82 -13.11 6.99 -0.64
C SER A 82 -13.03 7.46 -2.08
N TRP A 83 -13.49 8.69 -2.34
CA TRP A 83 -13.39 9.32 -3.65
C TRP A 83 -11.95 9.42 -4.14
N ARG A 84 -10.99 9.71 -3.26
CA ARG A 84 -9.56 9.74 -3.62
C ARG A 84 -9.03 8.32 -3.89
N ALA A 85 -9.34 7.34 -3.05
CA ALA A 85 -8.85 5.96 -3.24
C ALA A 85 -9.29 5.36 -4.59
N ASP A 86 -10.48 5.72 -5.07
CA ASP A 86 -11.07 5.25 -6.33
C ASP A 86 -10.53 5.97 -7.58
N GLN A 87 -9.54 6.84 -7.43
CA GLN A 87 -8.93 7.56 -8.55
C GLN A 87 -7.48 7.17 -8.76
N PRO A 88 -7.05 6.83 -9.99
CA PRO A 88 -5.68 6.43 -10.26
C PRO A 88 -4.67 7.56 -10.01
N GLY A 89 -5.04 8.81 -10.26
CA GLY A 89 -4.16 9.97 -10.09
C GLY A 89 -4.17 10.64 -8.71
N ALA A 90 -5.05 10.22 -7.81
CA ALA A 90 -5.17 10.83 -6.48
C ALA A 90 -4.23 10.18 -5.44
N LEU A 91 -3.77 10.92 -4.45
CA LEU A 91 -3.12 10.38 -3.26
C LEU A 91 -3.81 10.96 -2.03
N GLU A 92 -3.91 10.20 -0.94
CA GLU A 92 -4.58 10.68 0.27
C GLU A 92 -3.89 11.95 0.82
N ASN A 93 -2.57 12.01 0.65
CA ASN A 93 -1.73 13.16 0.96
C ASN A 93 -1.38 13.93 -0.32
N PRO A 94 -2.06 15.06 -0.63
CA PRO A 94 -1.94 15.73 -1.93
C PRO A 94 -0.55 16.33 -2.21
N ASN A 95 0.28 16.54 -1.18
CA ASN A 95 1.66 16.99 -1.37
C ASN A 95 2.47 16.00 -2.24
N PHE A 96 2.17 14.70 -2.20
CA PHE A 96 2.83 13.70 -3.04
C PHE A 96 2.30 13.66 -4.47
N GLU A 97 1.24 14.41 -4.80
CA GLU A 97 0.83 14.63 -6.18
C GLU A 97 1.70 15.69 -6.86
N THR A 98 2.38 16.53 -6.06
CA THR A 98 3.28 17.58 -6.54
C THR A 98 4.72 17.07 -6.68
N TYR A 99 5.53 17.80 -7.45
CA TYR A 99 6.95 17.54 -7.61
C TYR A 99 7.76 18.82 -7.37
N LEU A 100 8.67 18.76 -6.39
CA LEU A 100 9.61 19.84 -6.08
C LEU A 100 10.89 19.66 -6.90
N HIS A 101 11.19 20.64 -7.74
CA HIS A 101 12.44 20.71 -8.49
C HIS A 101 13.59 21.21 -7.61
N ARG A 102 14.83 20.90 -8.00
CA ARG A 102 16.03 21.36 -7.28
C ARG A 102 16.19 22.89 -7.23
N ASN A 103 15.59 23.60 -8.18
CA ASN A 103 15.57 25.06 -8.22
C ASN A 103 14.46 25.68 -7.34
N GLY A 104 13.73 24.88 -6.57
CA GLY A 104 12.64 25.32 -5.70
C GLY A 104 11.29 25.48 -6.39
N SER A 105 11.20 25.35 -7.72
CA SER A 105 9.92 25.37 -8.43
C SER A 105 9.11 24.10 -8.16
N VAL A 106 7.77 24.22 -8.20
CA VAL A 106 6.86 23.09 -7.95
C VAL A 106 6.01 22.85 -9.19
N ASP A 107 5.95 21.59 -9.63
CA ASP A 107 4.94 21.12 -10.57
C ASP A 107 3.81 20.45 -9.81
N GLY A 108 2.60 20.97 -9.92
CA GLY A 108 1.42 20.40 -9.30
C GLY A 108 0.14 20.88 -9.97
N CYS A 109 -0.98 20.32 -9.53
CA CYS A 109 -2.31 20.73 -9.96
C CYS A 109 -3.14 21.02 -8.72
N TYR A 110 -3.42 22.29 -8.48
CA TYR A 110 -3.94 22.75 -7.19
C TYR A 110 -5.46 22.78 -7.19
N ARG A 111 -6.06 22.34 -6.08
CA ARG A 111 -7.51 22.48 -5.83
C ARG A 111 -7.94 23.95 -5.85
N ASP A 112 -7.15 24.82 -5.24
CA ASP A 112 -7.41 26.26 -5.21
C ASP A 112 -6.92 26.92 -6.51
N THR A 113 -7.85 27.10 -7.45
CA THR A 113 -7.56 27.73 -8.74
C THR A 113 -7.29 29.23 -8.62
N ALA A 114 -7.65 29.88 -7.50
CA ALA A 114 -7.41 31.31 -7.29
C ALA A 114 -5.92 31.64 -7.15
N LEU A 115 -5.08 30.62 -6.88
CA LEU A 115 -3.63 30.77 -6.82
C LEU A 115 -2.99 31.14 -8.18
N GLY A 116 -3.72 30.99 -9.30
CA GLY A 116 -3.25 31.38 -10.63
C GLY A 116 -2.15 30.49 -11.23
N PHE A 117 -1.79 29.38 -10.58
CA PHE A 117 -0.82 28.42 -11.12
C PHE A 117 -1.46 27.51 -12.18
N PRO A 118 -0.75 27.18 -13.27
CA PRO A 118 -1.21 26.20 -14.23
C PRO A 118 -1.24 24.80 -13.61
N CYS A 119 -2.19 23.97 -14.02
CA CYS A 119 -2.22 22.56 -13.65
C CYS A 119 -1.11 21.79 -14.38
N LYS A 120 -0.27 21.09 -13.60
CA LYS A 120 0.79 20.20 -14.11
C LYS A 120 0.68 18.82 -13.48
N GLN A 121 1.29 17.84 -14.15
CA GLN A 121 1.23 16.42 -13.75
C GLN A 121 1.86 16.13 -12.37
N GLY A 122 2.92 16.88 -12.00
CA GLY A 122 3.66 16.64 -10.76
C GLY A 122 4.26 15.23 -10.68
N SER A 123 3.98 14.53 -9.58
CA SER A 123 4.49 13.18 -9.30
C SER A 123 3.50 12.06 -9.69
N VAL A 124 2.36 12.41 -10.29
CA VAL A 124 1.38 11.42 -10.79
C VAL A 124 1.91 10.76 -12.07
N PRO A 125 2.04 9.43 -12.14
CA PRO A 125 2.43 8.72 -13.37
C PRO A 125 1.54 9.05 -14.57
N LEU A 126 2.11 9.08 -15.78
CA LEU A 126 1.41 9.50 -17.01
C LEU A 126 0.68 8.36 -17.73
N ILE A 127 1.11 7.13 -17.49
CA ILE A 127 0.55 5.93 -18.11
C ILE A 127 0.71 4.77 -17.14
N GLY A 128 -0.15 3.77 -17.26
CA GLY A 128 -0.03 2.56 -16.46
C GLY A 128 -1.01 1.47 -16.85
N VAL A 129 -1.18 0.54 -15.93
CA VAL A 129 -2.14 -0.56 -16.00
C VAL A 129 -3.10 -0.46 -14.83
N ASP A 130 -4.39 -0.54 -15.15
CA ASP A 130 -5.44 -0.85 -14.17
C ASP A 130 -5.55 -2.38 -14.07
N ALA A 131 -4.91 -2.96 -13.05
CA ALA A 131 -4.80 -4.41 -12.94
C ALA A 131 -6.12 -5.01 -12.42
N ARG A 132 -6.70 -5.92 -13.20
CA ARG A 132 -7.90 -6.69 -12.84
C ARG A 132 -7.61 -8.19 -12.65
N THR A 133 -6.46 -8.63 -13.14
CA THR A 133 -6.01 -10.03 -13.13
C THR A 133 -4.55 -10.13 -12.70
N VAL A 134 -4.09 -11.33 -12.36
CA VAL A 134 -2.67 -11.58 -12.09
C VAL A 134 -1.85 -11.36 -13.36
N GLU A 135 -2.40 -11.73 -14.51
CA GLU A 135 -1.77 -11.59 -15.82
C GLU A 135 -1.48 -10.12 -16.16
N ASP A 136 -2.37 -9.19 -15.80
CA ASP A 136 -2.13 -7.75 -15.93
C ASP A 136 -0.90 -7.30 -15.13
N VAL A 137 -0.76 -7.81 -13.90
CA VAL A 137 0.37 -7.52 -13.02
C VAL A 137 1.66 -8.07 -13.60
N GLN A 138 1.64 -9.30 -14.12
CA GLN A 138 2.79 -9.92 -14.77
C GLN A 138 3.20 -9.16 -16.03
N ALA A 139 2.24 -8.82 -16.90
CA ALA A 139 2.50 -8.05 -18.12
C ALA A 139 3.12 -6.69 -17.81
N ALA A 140 2.60 -5.97 -16.81
CA ALA A 140 3.16 -4.70 -16.35
C ALA A 140 4.59 -4.86 -15.79
N ALA A 141 4.83 -5.86 -14.94
CA ALA A 141 6.15 -6.10 -14.35
C ALA A 141 7.20 -6.46 -15.42
N VAL A 142 6.86 -7.36 -16.35
CA VAL A 142 7.74 -7.74 -17.46
C VAL A 142 7.99 -6.55 -18.40
N PHE A 143 6.96 -5.79 -18.74
CA PHE A 143 7.09 -4.63 -19.63
C PHE A 143 7.99 -3.54 -19.02
N THR A 144 7.77 -3.18 -17.76
CA THR A 144 8.57 -2.17 -17.07
C THR A 144 10.02 -2.58 -16.92
N ARG A 145 10.28 -3.86 -16.57
CA ARG A 145 11.64 -4.41 -16.54
C ARG A 145 12.31 -4.36 -17.92
N LYS A 146 11.64 -4.85 -18.96
CA LYS A 146 12.18 -4.89 -20.34
C LYS A 146 12.59 -3.51 -20.84
N ASN A 147 11.82 -2.49 -20.49
CA ASN A 147 12.00 -1.12 -20.97
C ASN A 147 12.72 -0.20 -19.96
N ASN A 148 13.22 -0.75 -18.84
CA ASN A 148 13.87 -0.01 -17.77
C ASN A 148 13.03 1.20 -17.26
N LEU A 149 11.73 1.01 -17.11
CA LEU A 149 10.82 2.04 -16.59
C LEU A 149 10.81 2.02 -15.06
N GLN A 150 10.60 3.18 -14.45
CA GLN A 150 10.28 3.26 -13.02
C GLN A 150 8.85 2.75 -12.80
N LEU A 151 8.69 1.53 -12.29
CA LEU A 151 7.40 0.99 -11.88
C LEU A 151 6.95 1.64 -10.57
N VAL A 152 5.74 2.22 -10.58
CA VAL A 152 5.07 2.79 -9.41
C VAL A 152 3.86 1.92 -9.09
N VAL A 153 3.93 1.16 -8.00
CA VAL A 153 2.81 0.34 -7.55
C VAL A 153 1.92 1.17 -6.65
N LYS A 154 0.65 1.30 -7.03
CA LYS A 154 -0.35 1.99 -6.24
C LYS A 154 -1.50 1.05 -5.91
N ASN A 155 -1.90 1.05 -4.65
CA ASN A 155 -3.19 0.52 -4.23
C ASN A 155 -4.17 1.69 -4.05
N THR A 156 -4.32 2.19 -2.83
CA THR A 156 -5.30 3.25 -2.49
C THR A 156 -4.71 4.66 -2.50
N GLY A 157 -3.39 4.80 -2.50
CA GLY A 157 -2.72 6.11 -2.42
C GLY A 157 -2.60 6.68 -1.00
N HIS A 158 -2.85 5.88 0.04
CA HIS A 158 -2.74 6.27 1.46
C HIS A 158 -1.32 6.57 1.96
N ASP A 159 -0.29 6.33 1.15
CA ASP A 159 1.08 6.37 1.63
C ASP A 159 1.51 7.78 2.08
N TYR A 160 1.98 7.87 3.33
CA TYR A 160 2.45 9.12 3.94
C TYR A 160 3.90 9.50 3.57
N LEU A 161 4.56 8.70 2.73
CA LEU A 161 5.97 8.87 2.33
C LEU A 161 6.13 9.00 0.81
N GLY A 162 5.04 9.07 0.05
CA GLY A 162 5.05 9.19 -1.40
C GLY A 162 5.49 7.93 -2.16
N ARG A 163 5.55 6.76 -1.50
CA ARG A 163 6.02 5.48 -2.09
C ARG A 163 5.12 4.92 -3.18
N SER A 164 3.87 5.38 -3.26
CA SER A 164 2.91 5.04 -4.33
C SER A 164 2.78 6.13 -5.39
N ALA A 165 3.74 7.06 -5.45
CA ALA A 165 3.84 8.12 -6.44
C ALA A 165 5.19 8.03 -7.16
N GLY A 166 5.30 8.64 -8.34
CA GLY A 166 6.57 8.67 -9.06
C GLY A 166 6.46 9.47 -10.35
N ARG A 167 7.15 10.61 -10.38
CA ARG A 167 7.21 11.49 -11.55
C ARG A 167 7.70 10.73 -12.78
N ALA A 168 6.95 10.84 -13.87
CA ALA A 168 7.29 10.25 -15.16
C ALA A 168 7.51 8.71 -15.11
N GLY A 169 7.00 8.05 -14.07
CA GLY A 169 6.98 6.60 -13.93
C GLY A 169 5.83 5.94 -14.68
N PHE A 170 5.79 4.61 -14.59
CA PHE A 170 4.74 3.74 -15.10
C PHE A 170 3.92 3.19 -13.94
N MET A 171 2.62 3.46 -13.92
CA MET A 171 1.74 3.01 -12.83
C MET A 171 1.30 1.56 -13.01
N LEU A 172 1.27 0.82 -11.91
CA LEU A 172 0.47 -0.38 -11.77
C LEU A 172 -0.52 -0.14 -10.62
N TRP A 173 -1.80 -0.03 -10.98
CA TRP A 173 -2.86 0.24 -10.04
C TRP A 173 -3.56 -1.08 -9.68
N ALA A 174 -3.35 -1.54 -8.45
CA ALA A 174 -3.84 -2.83 -7.95
C ALA A 174 -5.22 -2.73 -7.28
N HIS A 175 -5.80 -1.53 -7.22
CA HIS A 175 -7.03 -1.22 -6.47
C HIS A 175 -8.21 -2.10 -6.84
N HIS A 176 -8.30 -2.56 -8.09
CA HIS A 176 -9.41 -3.35 -8.57
C HIS A 176 -9.24 -4.87 -8.49
N LEU A 177 -8.15 -5.35 -7.88
CA LEU A 177 -8.01 -6.76 -7.48
C LEU A 177 -8.84 -7.01 -6.21
N LYS A 178 -10.16 -7.20 -6.38
CA LYS A 178 -11.16 -7.19 -5.30
C LYS A 178 -11.67 -8.58 -4.88
N ASP A 179 -11.12 -9.66 -5.44
CA ASP A 179 -11.59 -11.02 -5.13
C ASP A 179 -11.48 -11.32 -3.63
N THR A 180 -12.49 -11.97 -3.07
CA THR A 180 -12.52 -12.42 -1.67
C THR A 180 -12.97 -13.88 -1.58
N SER A 181 -12.39 -14.62 -0.63
CA SER A 181 -12.83 -15.98 -0.32
C SER A 181 -12.65 -16.30 1.15
N HIS A 182 -13.43 -17.24 1.69
CA HIS A 182 -13.30 -17.76 3.05
C HIS A 182 -13.10 -19.27 3.01
N SER A 183 -12.37 -19.79 4.01
CA SER A 183 -12.16 -21.22 4.20
C SER A 183 -12.09 -21.52 5.70
N ASP A 184 -12.93 -22.46 6.16
CA ASP A 184 -12.92 -22.89 7.56
C ASP A 184 -11.69 -23.72 7.96
N SER A 185 -11.05 -24.34 6.97
CA SER A 185 -9.95 -25.29 7.15
C SER A 185 -8.81 -25.05 6.15
N PHE A 186 -8.43 -23.79 5.96
CA PHE A 186 -7.37 -23.39 5.05
C PHE A 186 -6.04 -24.07 5.41
N VAL A 187 -5.42 -24.70 4.41
CA VAL A 187 -4.08 -25.28 4.49
C VAL A 187 -3.15 -24.45 3.61
N PRO A 188 -2.07 -23.87 4.15
CA PRO A 188 -1.09 -23.15 3.35
C PRO A 188 -0.53 -24.04 2.23
N GLN A 189 -0.38 -23.50 1.03
CA GLN A 189 0.14 -24.27 -0.10
C GLN A 189 1.54 -24.82 0.22
N GLY A 190 1.79 -26.09 -0.11
CA GLY A 190 3.05 -26.76 0.18
C GLY A 190 3.20 -27.25 1.63
N ALA A 191 2.21 -27.03 2.50
CA ALA A 191 2.24 -27.60 3.85
C ALA A 191 2.04 -29.13 3.82
N PRO A 192 2.72 -29.90 4.70
CA PRO A 192 2.45 -31.32 4.90
C PRO A 192 0.99 -31.62 5.27
N THR A 193 0.52 -32.84 4.98
CA THR A 193 -0.87 -33.27 5.24
C THR A 193 -1.28 -33.18 6.72
N SER A 194 -0.32 -33.27 7.64
CA SER A 194 -0.55 -33.17 9.09
C SER A 194 -0.47 -31.74 9.63
N SER A 195 -0.33 -30.72 8.78
CA SER A 195 -0.19 -29.34 9.22
C SER A 195 -1.48 -28.78 9.80
N LYS A 196 -1.32 -27.80 10.69
CA LYS A 196 -2.43 -27.02 11.25
C LYS A 196 -3.26 -26.38 10.12
N THR A 197 -4.58 -26.49 10.24
CA THR A 197 -5.54 -25.73 9.42
C THR A 197 -5.90 -24.41 10.09
N TYR A 198 -6.35 -23.45 9.29
CA TYR A 198 -6.76 -22.14 9.75
C TYR A 198 -8.17 -21.83 9.26
N ASN A 199 -8.95 -21.15 10.10
CA ASN A 199 -10.10 -20.42 9.60
C ASN A 199 -9.54 -19.14 8.96
N ALA A 200 -9.78 -18.90 7.67
CA ALA A 200 -9.06 -17.89 6.92
C ALA A 200 -9.94 -17.12 5.94
N VAL A 201 -9.57 -15.86 5.71
CA VAL A 201 -10.14 -15.00 4.69
C VAL A 201 -9.01 -14.57 3.75
N THR A 202 -9.18 -14.83 2.46
CA THR A 202 -8.28 -14.38 1.40
C THR A 202 -8.85 -13.13 0.76
N LEU A 203 -8.02 -12.10 0.64
CA LEU A 203 -8.37 -10.79 0.11
C LEU A 203 -7.44 -10.47 -1.06
N GLY A 204 -8.01 -10.05 -2.18
CA GLY A 204 -7.27 -9.49 -3.31
C GLY A 204 -6.51 -8.23 -2.91
N ALA A 205 -5.44 -7.90 -3.64
CA ALA A 205 -4.54 -6.80 -3.32
C ALA A 205 -5.26 -5.44 -3.17
N GLY A 206 -6.34 -5.24 -3.93
CA GLY A 206 -7.12 -4.02 -3.97
C GLY A 206 -8.16 -3.89 -2.88
N VAL A 207 -8.46 -4.95 -2.13
CA VAL A 207 -9.47 -4.93 -1.06
C VAL A 207 -9.06 -3.94 0.04
N GLN A 208 -9.96 -3.03 0.38
CA GLN A 208 -9.84 -2.05 1.46
C GLN A 208 -10.44 -2.60 2.75
N TRP A 209 -10.06 -2.02 3.89
CA TRP A 209 -10.48 -2.54 5.18
C TRP A 209 -12.00 -2.55 5.39
N HIS A 210 -12.75 -1.55 4.90
CA HIS A 210 -14.21 -1.58 5.00
C HIS A 210 -14.81 -2.79 4.25
N GLU A 211 -14.38 -3.05 3.02
CA GLU A 211 -14.80 -4.22 2.23
C GLU A 211 -14.42 -5.53 2.93
N ALA A 212 -13.21 -5.59 3.50
CA ALA A 212 -12.70 -6.77 4.20
C ALA A 212 -13.52 -7.07 5.47
N TYR A 213 -13.90 -6.05 6.23
CA TYR A 213 -14.73 -6.18 7.42
C TYR A 213 -16.16 -6.62 7.07
N ASP A 214 -16.77 -5.99 6.06
CA ASP A 214 -18.10 -6.36 5.59
C ASP A 214 -18.13 -7.82 5.14
N TYR A 215 -17.13 -8.25 4.37
CA TYR A 215 -17.00 -9.64 3.93
C TYR A 215 -16.80 -10.60 5.12
N ALA A 216 -15.88 -10.29 6.04
CA ALA A 216 -15.62 -11.15 7.20
C ALA A 216 -16.86 -11.30 8.10
N ASN A 217 -17.59 -10.21 8.34
CA ASN A 217 -18.83 -10.21 9.12
C ASN A 217 -19.92 -11.05 8.45
N GLN A 218 -20.03 -11.04 7.12
CA GLN A 218 -20.95 -11.93 6.39
C GLN A 218 -20.63 -13.42 6.58
N GLN A 219 -19.36 -13.75 6.89
CA GLN A 219 -18.94 -15.11 7.22
C GLN A 219 -19.04 -15.42 8.73
N GLY A 220 -19.55 -14.49 9.55
CA GLY A 220 -19.57 -14.64 11.01
C GLY A 220 -18.17 -14.63 11.62
N ARG A 221 -17.23 -13.90 11.01
CA ARG A 221 -15.81 -13.87 11.37
C ARG A 221 -15.33 -12.46 11.66
N PHE A 222 -14.32 -12.38 12.52
CA PHE A 222 -13.53 -11.19 12.78
C PHE A 222 -12.14 -11.32 12.17
N ILE A 223 -11.60 -10.24 11.60
CA ILE A 223 -10.22 -10.15 11.11
C ILE A 223 -9.51 -8.92 11.69
N VAL A 224 -8.22 -9.07 12.01
CA VAL A 224 -7.41 -7.97 12.55
C VAL A 224 -7.02 -7.03 11.42
N GLY A 225 -7.49 -5.79 11.47
CA GLY A 225 -7.25 -4.81 10.43
C GLY A 225 -6.98 -3.39 10.91
N GLY A 226 -6.72 -2.51 9.94
CA GLY A 226 -6.46 -1.09 10.15
C GLY A 226 -7.73 -0.26 10.31
N ILE A 227 -7.61 0.88 10.96
CA ILE A 227 -8.67 1.88 11.05
C ILE A 227 -8.29 3.12 10.26
N SER A 228 -9.24 3.66 9.50
CA SER A 228 -9.15 4.98 8.89
C SER A 228 -10.57 5.52 8.71
N ILE A 229 -10.71 6.83 8.53
CA ILE A 229 -11.97 7.40 8.06
C ILE A 229 -12.32 6.71 6.73
N GLY A 230 -13.57 6.23 6.61
CA GLY A 230 -14.06 5.48 5.46
C GLY A 230 -13.47 4.07 5.28
N GLY A 231 -12.54 3.61 6.13
CA GLY A 231 -11.92 2.28 6.01
C GLY A 231 -11.22 2.05 4.66
N THR A 232 -10.61 3.09 4.09
CA THR A 232 -10.06 3.11 2.72
C THR A 232 -8.60 2.70 2.61
N VAL A 233 -7.96 2.32 3.71
CA VAL A 233 -6.62 1.71 3.69
C VAL A 233 -6.71 0.31 3.06
N GLY A 234 -5.81 0.00 2.13
CA GLY A 234 -5.76 -1.30 1.45
C GLY A 234 -5.28 -2.41 2.40
N ALA A 235 -6.07 -3.47 2.57
CA ALA A 235 -5.84 -4.54 3.52
C ALA A 235 -4.56 -5.31 3.20
N ALA A 236 -4.42 -5.78 1.95
CA ALA A 236 -3.27 -6.53 1.45
C ALA A 236 -2.12 -5.65 0.89
N GLY A 237 -2.20 -4.33 1.09
CA GLY A 237 -1.27 -3.35 0.54
C GLY A 237 -0.17 -2.93 1.53
N GLY A 238 0.27 -1.67 1.42
CA GLY A 238 1.34 -1.11 2.25
C GLY A 238 1.09 -1.16 3.76
N TRP A 239 -0.17 -1.21 4.21
CA TRP A 239 -0.51 -1.40 5.63
C TRP A 239 0.01 -2.74 6.14
N LEU A 240 -0.30 -3.83 5.43
CA LEU A 240 0.20 -5.15 5.77
C LEU A 240 1.71 -5.19 5.64
N LEU A 241 2.22 -4.75 4.49
CA LEU A 241 3.63 -4.93 4.15
C LEU A 241 4.57 -4.15 5.09
N GLY A 242 4.06 -3.11 5.76
CA GLY A 242 4.79 -2.33 6.77
C GLY A 242 4.54 -2.72 8.23
N GLY A 243 3.73 -3.75 8.52
CA GLY A 243 3.43 -4.22 9.88
C GLY A 243 1.93 -4.28 10.18
N GLY A 244 1.24 -3.15 10.00
CA GLY A 244 -0.21 -3.06 10.15
C GLY A 244 -0.67 -3.09 11.61
N HIS A 245 -0.73 -1.94 12.27
CA HIS A 245 -1.28 -1.86 13.63
C HIS A 245 -2.81 -1.92 13.60
N SER A 246 -3.39 -2.43 14.70
CA SER A 246 -4.84 -2.49 14.93
C SER A 246 -5.17 -2.14 16.38
N ALA A 247 -6.40 -1.68 16.64
CA ALA A 247 -6.93 -1.59 17.99
C ALA A 247 -6.92 -2.96 18.71
N PHE A 248 -6.90 -4.06 17.94
CA PHE A 248 -6.90 -5.42 18.45
C PHE A 248 -5.50 -6.04 18.56
N SER A 249 -4.44 -5.29 18.23
CA SER A 249 -3.08 -5.83 18.24
C SER A 249 -2.58 -6.30 19.61
N PRO A 250 -2.92 -5.68 20.74
CA PRO A 250 -2.54 -6.19 22.06
C PRO A 250 -3.04 -7.62 22.35
N ARG A 251 -4.12 -8.06 21.69
CA ARG A 251 -4.67 -9.41 21.85
C ARG A 251 -4.34 -10.37 20.71
N HIS A 252 -4.41 -9.89 19.47
CA HIS A 252 -4.34 -10.75 18.28
C HIS A 252 -3.06 -10.53 17.45
N GLY A 253 -2.13 -9.70 17.91
CA GLY A 253 -0.91 -9.36 17.19
C GLY A 253 -1.12 -8.31 16.10
N LEU A 254 -0.05 -7.92 15.41
CA LEU A 254 -0.13 -6.99 14.28
C LEU A 254 -0.81 -7.67 13.07
N GLY A 255 -1.16 -6.87 12.06
CA GLY A 255 -1.67 -7.36 10.78
C GLY A 255 -0.75 -8.39 10.15
N VAL A 256 0.56 -8.14 10.18
CA VAL A 256 1.56 -9.10 9.72
C VAL A 256 1.53 -10.41 10.49
N ASP A 257 1.21 -10.42 11.78
CA ASP A 257 1.13 -11.64 12.59
C ASP A 257 -0.06 -12.52 12.22
N ASN A 258 -1.06 -11.94 11.56
CA ASN A 258 -2.28 -12.60 11.15
C ASN A 258 -2.23 -13.15 9.71
N VAL A 259 -1.18 -12.88 8.94
CA VAL A 259 -1.06 -13.40 7.56
C VAL A 259 -0.48 -14.81 7.54
N ILE A 260 -1.18 -15.70 6.85
CA ILE A 260 -0.84 -17.10 6.66
C ILE A 260 -0.09 -17.30 5.33
N GLN A 261 -0.53 -16.64 4.27
CA GLN A 261 -0.02 -16.82 2.91
C GLN A 261 -0.24 -15.55 2.08
N LEU A 262 0.68 -15.27 1.16
CA LEU A 262 0.54 -14.23 0.15
C LEU A 262 0.71 -14.84 -1.24
N THR A 263 0.12 -14.19 -2.23
CA THR A 263 0.51 -14.36 -3.63
C THR A 263 1.19 -13.10 -4.13
N VAL A 264 2.26 -13.25 -4.89
CA VAL A 264 3.12 -12.13 -5.30
C VAL A 264 3.66 -12.34 -6.71
N VAL A 265 3.64 -11.30 -7.53
CA VAL A 265 4.38 -11.23 -8.78
C VAL A 265 5.73 -10.58 -8.51
N VAL A 266 6.81 -11.34 -8.67
CA VAL A 266 8.18 -10.84 -8.48
C VAL A 266 8.69 -10.14 -9.75
N ALA A 267 9.83 -9.46 -9.64
CA ALA A 267 10.35 -8.57 -10.69
C ALA A 267 10.63 -9.25 -12.05
N ASP A 268 10.78 -10.57 -12.11
CA ASP A 268 10.94 -11.32 -13.36
C ASP A 268 9.61 -11.77 -14.00
N GLY A 269 8.47 -11.43 -13.37
CA GLY A 269 7.13 -11.75 -13.83
C GLY A 269 6.58 -13.07 -13.30
N ARG A 270 7.33 -13.86 -12.53
CA ARG A 270 6.78 -15.08 -11.92
C ARG A 270 5.74 -14.76 -10.85
N HIS A 271 4.62 -15.48 -10.89
CA HIS A 271 3.60 -15.47 -9.84
C HIS A 271 3.93 -16.57 -8.82
N LEU A 272 4.21 -16.17 -7.59
CA LEU A 272 4.64 -17.05 -6.51
C LEU A 272 3.60 -17.04 -5.39
N THR A 273 3.40 -18.22 -4.81
CA THR A 273 2.76 -18.36 -3.49
C THR A 273 3.85 -18.37 -2.44
N VAL A 274 3.74 -17.51 -1.42
CA VAL A 274 4.75 -17.39 -0.37
C VAL A 274 4.10 -17.52 1.01
N ASN A 275 4.68 -18.38 1.85
CA ASN A 275 4.20 -18.70 3.19
C ASN A 275 5.35 -19.33 4.01
N ALA A 276 5.05 -19.92 5.16
CA ALA A 276 6.07 -20.56 6.01
C ALA A 276 6.73 -21.82 5.38
N TYR A 277 6.13 -22.40 4.34
CA TYR A 277 6.55 -23.66 3.70
C TYR A 277 7.15 -23.44 2.30
N GLN A 278 6.85 -22.32 1.63
CA GLN A 278 7.34 -21.98 0.30
C GLN A 278 7.84 -20.53 0.28
N HIS A 279 9.07 -20.32 -0.19
CA HIS A 279 9.70 -18.99 -0.27
C HIS A 279 9.62 -18.22 1.06
N SER A 280 9.99 -18.90 2.16
CA SER A 280 9.81 -18.42 3.52
C SER A 280 10.60 -17.14 3.84
N ASP A 281 11.72 -16.94 3.15
CA ASP A 281 12.53 -15.72 3.18
C ASP A 281 11.77 -14.51 2.61
N LEU A 282 11.13 -14.68 1.45
CA LEU A 282 10.29 -13.64 0.83
C LEU A 282 9.01 -13.42 1.66
N PHE A 283 8.41 -14.48 2.20
CA PHE A 283 7.27 -14.36 3.11
C PHE A 283 7.63 -13.56 4.37
N TRP A 284 8.80 -13.82 4.96
CA TRP A 284 9.32 -13.04 6.09
C TRP A 284 9.51 -11.57 5.70
N ALA A 285 10.13 -11.30 4.55
CA ALA A 285 10.41 -9.94 4.10
C ALA A 285 9.12 -9.12 3.83
N LEU A 286 8.11 -9.75 3.22
CA LEU A 286 6.81 -9.11 2.96
C LEU A 286 6.00 -8.85 4.23
N ARG A 287 6.32 -9.48 5.36
CA ARG A 287 5.65 -9.31 6.66
C ARG A 287 6.34 -8.26 7.54
N GLY A 288 6.51 -7.04 7.01
CA GLY A 288 7.01 -5.89 7.76
C GLY A 288 8.20 -5.17 7.13
N GLY A 289 8.82 -5.73 6.07
CA GLY A 289 9.94 -5.11 5.37
C GLY A 289 9.57 -3.92 4.46
N GLY A 290 8.28 -3.57 4.38
CA GLY A 290 7.76 -2.45 3.62
C GLY A 290 7.24 -2.84 2.23
N GLY A 291 6.17 -2.16 1.80
CA GLY A 291 5.57 -2.37 0.48
C GLY A 291 6.37 -1.76 -0.66
N GLY A 292 6.19 -2.31 -1.86
CA GLY A 292 6.76 -1.78 -3.11
C GLY A 292 8.21 -2.18 -3.41
N THR A 293 8.82 -3.09 -2.64
CA THR A 293 10.24 -3.45 -2.77
C THR A 293 10.50 -4.90 -3.21
N TYR A 294 9.77 -5.88 -2.66
CA TYR A 294 10.05 -7.30 -2.90
C TYR A 294 9.22 -7.93 -4.04
N GLY A 295 8.16 -7.26 -4.48
CA GLY A 295 7.24 -7.72 -5.52
C GLY A 295 5.87 -7.05 -5.41
N VAL A 296 4.98 -7.35 -6.34
CA VAL A 296 3.59 -6.86 -6.36
C VAL A 296 2.70 -7.94 -5.76
N VAL A 297 2.21 -7.71 -4.53
CA VAL A 297 1.24 -8.63 -3.92
C VAL A 297 -0.06 -8.59 -4.70
N THR A 298 -0.61 -9.77 -5.00
CA THR A 298 -1.87 -9.96 -5.72
C THR A 298 -3.01 -10.41 -4.81
N SER A 299 -2.70 -11.13 -3.72
CA SER A 299 -3.64 -11.44 -2.64
C SER A 299 -2.94 -11.75 -1.32
N ALA A 300 -3.68 -11.60 -0.21
CA ALA A 300 -3.25 -11.95 1.13
C ALA A 300 -4.30 -12.82 1.83
N THR A 301 -3.86 -13.90 2.45
CA THR A 301 -4.71 -14.78 3.26
C THR A 301 -4.44 -14.54 4.74
N TYR A 302 -5.44 -14.03 5.43
CA TYR A 302 -5.42 -13.75 6.86
C TYR A 302 -6.09 -14.89 7.63
N GLN A 303 -5.55 -15.22 8.81
CA GLN A 303 -6.32 -15.95 9.79
C GLN A 303 -7.50 -15.09 10.26
N SER A 304 -8.64 -15.70 10.45
CA SER A 304 -9.84 -15.08 11.01
C SER A 304 -10.18 -15.68 12.36
N HIS A 305 -10.82 -14.89 13.21
CA HIS A 305 -11.21 -15.24 14.57
C HIS A 305 -12.73 -15.31 14.67
N PRO A 306 -13.30 -16.05 15.64
CA PRO A 306 -14.72 -15.96 15.93
C PRO A 306 -15.11 -14.54 16.32
N GLU A 307 -16.35 -14.15 16.02
CA GLU A 307 -16.94 -12.93 16.59
C GLU A 307 -16.96 -12.99 18.12
N PHE A 308 -16.91 -11.82 18.75
CA PHE A 308 -16.85 -11.67 20.19
C PHE A 308 -17.65 -10.44 20.64
N PRO A 309 -18.24 -10.47 21.84
CA PRO A 309 -18.64 -9.25 22.54
C PRO A 309 -17.46 -8.29 22.68
N LEU A 310 -17.69 -7.02 22.32
CA LEU A 310 -16.70 -5.95 22.40
C LEU A 310 -17.02 -5.02 23.56
N THR A 311 -16.03 -4.79 24.41
CA THR A 311 -16.11 -3.75 25.45
C THR A 311 -15.30 -2.56 25.01
N MET A 312 -15.90 -1.38 25.10
CA MET A 312 -15.35 -0.12 24.64
C MET A 312 -15.32 0.89 25.80
N SER A 313 -14.20 1.61 25.91
CA SER A 313 -14.02 2.71 26.84
C SER A 313 -13.68 3.98 26.09
N ALA A 314 -14.45 5.03 26.36
CA ALA A 314 -14.24 6.36 25.82
C ALA A 314 -14.00 7.34 26.97
N ILE A 315 -12.82 7.97 26.97
CA ILE A 315 -12.46 9.00 27.95
C ILE A 315 -12.25 10.31 27.19
N SER A 316 -12.93 11.37 27.62
CA SER A 316 -12.78 12.70 27.06
C SER A 316 -12.68 13.72 28.18
N THR A 317 -11.61 14.50 28.21
CA THR A 317 -11.41 15.55 29.20
C THR A 317 -10.80 16.81 28.60
N LYS A 318 -11.06 17.95 29.25
CA LYS A 318 -10.47 19.24 28.93
C LYS A 318 -9.55 19.67 30.07
N PHE A 319 -8.40 20.21 29.70
CA PHE A 319 -7.43 20.72 30.66
C PHE A 319 -7.63 22.23 30.84
N SER A 320 -7.65 22.68 32.10
CA SER A 320 -7.72 24.10 32.42
C SER A 320 -6.39 24.83 32.24
N SER A 321 -5.27 24.10 32.12
CA SER A 321 -3.96 24.68 31.78
C SER A 321 -3.04 23.64 31.11
N PRO A 322 -2.02 24.07 30.35
CA PRO A 322 -1.00 23.18 29.79
C PRO A 322 -0.21 22.39 30.83
N ASN A 323 -0.02 22.92 32.05
CA ASN A 323 0.69 22.23 33.12
C ASN A 323 -0.10 21.02 33.63
N ILE A 324 -1.42 21.15 33.75
CA ILE A 324 -2.31 20.03 34.09
C ILE A 324 -2.30 19.00 32.97
N ALA A 325 -2.38 19.45 31.71
CA ALA A 325 -2.29 18.57 30.55
C ALA A 325 -1.01 17.72 30.58
N GLN A 326 0.13 18.36 30.80
CA GLN A 326 1.42 17.68 30.90
C GLN A 326 1.44 16.64 32.03
N SER A 327 0.94 16.99 33.23
CA SER A 327 0.88 16.07 34.37
C SER A 327 0.02 14.85 34.07
N VAL A 328 -1.22 15.07 33.61
CA VAL A 328 -2.17 13.99 33.30
C VAL A 328 -1.66 13.10 32.16
N ILE A 329 -1.15 13.68 31.08
CA ILE A 329 -0.63 12.92 29.94
C ILE A 329 0.59 12.09 30.34
N THR A 330 1.48 12.63 31.19
CA THR A 330 2.65 11.89 31.68
C THR A 330 2.22 10.65 32.47
N GLN A 331 1.23 10.82 33.36
CA GLN A 331 0.68 9.70 34.13
C GLN A 331 -0.09 8.71 33.25
N PHE A 332 -0.86 9.19 32.27
CA PHE A 332 -1.56 8.34 31.31
C PHE A 332 -0.58 7.46 30.51
N ILE A 333 0.52 8.04 30.02
CA ILE A 333 1.56 7.33 29.28
C ILE A 333 2.27 6.31 30.19
N SER A 334 2.58 6.66 31.45
CA SER A 334 3.27 5.74 32.36
C SER A 334 2.45 4.50 32.69
N LEU A 335 1.12 4.61 32.69
CA LEU A 335 0.20 3.51 32.95
C LEU A 335 -0.13 2.69 31.69
N HIS A 336 0.13 3.20 30.48
CA HIS A 336 -0.29 2.59 29.22
C HIS A 336 0.16 1.12 29.03
N ALA A 337 1.33 0.75 29.57
CA ALA A 337 1.81 -0.63 29.53
C ALA A 337 0.84 -1.61 30.24
N ASN A 338 0.18 -1.18 31.32
CA ASN A 338 -0.79 -2.01 32.05
C ASN A 338 -2.04 -2.28 31.21
N LEU A 339 -2.52 -1.30 30.45
CA LEU A 339 -3.64 -1.50 29.52
C LEU A 339 -3.28 -2.49 28.42
N SER A 340 -2.08 -2.33 27.85
CA SER A 340 -1.59 -3.24 26.82
C SER A 340 -1.44 -4.67 27.36
N HIS A 341 -0.92 -4.86 28.58
CA HIS A 341 -0.86 -6.17 29.25
C HIS A 341 -2.25 -6.75 29.56
N ALA A 342 -3.21 -5.90 29.89
CA ALA A 342 -4.62 -6.26 30.02
C ALA A 342 -5.33 -6.41 28.66
N GLN A 343 -4.58 -6.41 27.55
CA GLN A 343 -5.05 -6.60 26.18
C GLN A 343 -6.03 -5.53 25.68
N TRP A 344 -6.00 -4.34 26.29
CA TRP A 344 -6.67 -3.17 25.76
C TRP A 344 -5.83 -2.53 24.67
N GLY A 345 -6.47 -2.21 23.55
CA GLY A 345 -5.85 -1.42 22.48
C GLY A 345 -6.81 -0.39 21.92
N GLY A 346 -6.28 0.56 21.18
CA GLY A 346 -7.06 1.66 20.65
C GLY A 346 -6.21 2.89 20.40
N TYR A 347 -6.85 4.04 20.43
CA TYR A 347 -6.24 5.29 19.98
C TYR A 347 -6.44 6.40 21.00
N THR A 348 -5.40 7.22 21.13
CA THR A 348 -5.40 8.39 21.99
C THR A 348 -5.02 9.61 21.16
N SER A 349 -5.80 10.68 21.30
CA SER A 349 -5.47 12.01 20.81
C SER A 349 -5.35 12.95 21.99
N PHE A 350 -4.31 13.76 22.05
CA PHE A 350 -4.12 14.72 23.13
C PHE A 350 -3.47 16.01 22.63
N SER A 351 -3.72 17.08 23.38
CA SER A 351 -3.13 18.40 23.15
C SER A 351 -2.93 19.12 24.49
N LYS A 352 -2.50 20.38 24.44
CA LYS A 352 -2.39 21.23 25.63
C LYS A 352 -3.74 21.55 26.29
N SER A 353 -4.87 21.24 25.63
CA SER A 353 -6.21 21.61 26.10
C SER A 353 -7.17 20.45 26.26
N ASN A 354 -6.87 19.26 25.72
CA ASN A 354 -7.78 18.12 25.80
C ASN A 354 -7.05 16.78 25.65
N LEU A 355 -7.73 15.72 26.09
CA LEU A 355 -7.39 14.32 25.90
C LEU A 355 -8.65 13.58 25.47
N GLN A 356 -8.52 12.75 24.44
CA GLN A 356 -9.52 11.82 23.95
C GLN A 356 -8.90 10.43 23.84
N VAL A 357 -9.55 9.43 24.41
CA VAL A 357 -9.12 8.03 24.40
C VAL A 357 -10.30 7.20 23.93
N LEU A 358 -10.05 6.28 23.00
CA LEU A 358 -11.02 5.27 22.58
C LEU A 358 -10.33 3.92 22.53
N TYR A 359 -10.50 3.12 23.59
CA TYR A 359 -9.91 1.79 23.70
C TYR A 359 -10.98 0.71 23.70
N VAL A 360 -10.60 -0.46 23.21
CA VAL A 360 -11.45 -1.64 23.12
C VAL A 360 -10.70 -2.87 23.63
N THR A 361 -11.47 -3.84 24.10
CA THR A 361 -10.97 -5.17 24.41
C THR A 361 -12.09 -6.20 24.20
N PRO A 362 -11.80 -7.36 23.58
CA PRO A 362 -12.81 -8.36 23.31
C PRO A 362 -13.02 -9.30 24.51
N ASN A 363 -14.24 -9.80 24.69
CA ASN A 363 -14.60 -10.79 25.73
C ASN A 363 -14.25 -10.35 27.17
N VAL A 364 -14.43 -9.08 27.52
CA VAL A 364 -14.23 -8.58 28.88
C VAL A 364 -15.56 -8.01 29.40
N SER A 365 -16.01 -8.41 30.59
CA SER A 365 -17.24 -7.87 31.18
C SER A 365 -17.06 -6.41 31.63
N GLN A 366 -18.16 -5.71 31.86
CA GLN A 366 -18.11 -4.33 32.33
C GLN A 366 -17.37 -4.21 33.68
N GLU A 367 -17.61 -5.12 34.61
CA GLU A 367 -16.99 -5.10 35.95
C GLU A 367 -15.46 -5.26 35.86
N VAL A 368 -14.99 -6.19 35.02
CA VAL A 368 -13.55 -6.38 34.79
C VAL A 368 -12.94 -5.16 34.11
N ALA A 369 -13.68 -4.55 33.17
CA ALA A 369 -13.24 -3.35 32.49
C ALA A 369 -13.10 -2.14 33.43
N GLU A 370 -14.07 -1.92 34.32
CA GLU A 370 -14.03 -0.86 35.33
C GLU A 370 -12.82 -1.00 36.25
N VAL A 371 -12.52 -2.22 36.71
CA VAL A 371 -11.32 -2.50 37.54
C VAL A 371 -10.04 -2.19 36.76
N ALA A 372 -9.93 -2.62 35.50
CA ALA A 372 -8.75 -2.38 34.68
C ALA A 372 -8.52 -0.89 34.37
N LEU A 373 -9.60 -0.11 34.24
CA LEU A 373 -9.56 1.31 33.89
C LEU A 373 -9.49 2.24 35.11
N THR A 374 -9.81 1.76 36.32
CA THR A 374 -9.81 2.56 37.54
C THR A 374 -8.51 3.38 37.74
N PRO A 375 -7.30 2.81 37.55
CA PRO A 375 -6.06 3.59 37.71
C PRO A 375 -5.88 4.76 36.73
N PHE A 376 -6.68 4.80 35.64
CA PHE A 376 -6.63 5.84 34.61
C PHE A 376 -7.70 6.91 34.79
N ILE A 377 -8.72 6.62 35.58
CA ILE A 377 -9.88 7.49 35.81
C ILE A 377 -9.79 8.16 37.20
N ALA A 378 -9.24 7.46 38.19
CA ALA A 378 -8.97 7.97 39.53
C ALA A 378 -7.79 8.96 39.53
#